data_AF-A0A958I6D7-F1
#
_entry.id   AF-A0A958I6D7-F1
#
_cell.length_a   1.000
_cell.length_b   1.000
_cell.length_c   1.000
_cell.angle_alpha   90.00
_cell.angle_beta   90.00
_cell.angle_gamma   90.00
#
_symmetry.space_group_name_H-M   'P 1'
#
loop_
_entity.id
_entity.type
_entity.pdbx_description
1 polymer ?
#
loop_
_entity_poly.entity_id
_entity_poly.type
_entity_poly.pdbx_seq_one_letter_code
_entity_poly.pdbx_strand_id
1 'polypeptide(L)'
;MAKASVLTIRVPAELKHRIALVAEEQGISINQLAMYMFTKEIGNLEAGQQIDNYWKDFSKEQIFSDFDEVMSKVKDREVPDWDKTGF
;
A
#
# COMPACT_ATOMS: atom_id res chain seq x y z
N MET A 1 30.60 -12.86 -7.67
CA MET A 1 29.57 -12.45 -8.64
C MET A 1 28.23 -12.94 -8.13
N ALA A 2 27.29 -12.04 -7.83
CA ALA A 2 25.96 -12.45 -7.38
C ALA A 2 25.30 -13.26 -8.51
N LYS A 3 24.87 -14.49 -8.20
CA LYS A 3 24.24 -15.39 -9.17
C LYS A 3 22.91 -14.76 -9.58
N ALA A 4 22.79 -14.30 -10.82
CA ALA A 4 21.55 -13.71 -11.30
C ALA A 4 20.42 -14.76 -11.22
N SER A 5 19.40 -14.49 -10.41
CA SER A 5 18.18 -15.30 -10.34
C SER A 5 17.26 -14.86 -11.46
N VAL A 6 17.10 -15.71 -12.49
CA VAL A 6 16.27 -15.40 -13.66
C VAL A 6 14.87 -15.98 -13.46
N LEU A 7 13.85 -15.10 -13.50
CA LEU A 7 12.44 -15.48 -13.44
C LEU A 7 11.84 -15.49 -14.85
N THR A 8 11.30 -16.63 -15.28
CA THR A 8 10.56 -16.75 -16.54
C THR A 8 9.13 -17.17 -16.24
N ILE A 9 8.16 -16.41 -16.73
CA ILE A 9 6.73 -16.66 -16.51
C ILE A 9 5.99 -16.82 -17.84
N ARG A 10 4.97 -17.67 -17.84
CA ARG A 10 4.00 -17.77 -18.93
C ARG A 10 2.73 -17.07 -18.51
N VAL A 11 2.24 -16.19 -19.35
CA VAL A 11 1.04 -15.39 -19.09
C VAL A 11 0.08 -15.48 -20.29
N PRO A 12 -1.24 -15.32 -20.08
CA PRO A 12 -2.19 -15.17 -21.16
C PRO A 12 -1.79 -14.03 -22.11
N ALA A 13 -2.07 -14.19 -23.40
CA ALA A 13 -1.70 -13.21 -24.42
C ALA A 13 -2.32 -11.82 -24.14
N GLU A 14 -3.57 -11.80 -23.69
CA GLU A 14 -4.27 -10.57 -23.29
C GLU A 14 -3.55 -9.85 -22.14
N LEU A 15 -3.15 -10.58 -21.10
CA LEU A 15 -2.46 -10.01 -19.96
C LEU A 15 -1.11 -9.39 -20.37
N LYS A 16 -0.36 -10.10 -21.22
CA LYS A 16 0.90 -9.56 -21.79
C LYS A 16 0.65 -8.27 -22.56
N HIS A 17 -0.41 -8.22 -23.37
CA HIS A 17 -0.76 -7.03 -24.14
C HIS A 17 -1.10 -5.84 -23.23
N ARG A 18 -1.92 -6.07 -22.20
CA ARG A 18 -2.25 -5.03 -21.21
C ARG A 18 -1.02 -4.49 -20.49
N ILE A 19 -0.10 -5.36 -20.06
CA ILE A 19 1.17 -4.93 -19.42
C ILE A 19 2.01 -4.13 -20.42
N ALA A 20 2.03 -4.51 -21.70
CA ALA A 20 2.78 -3.79 -22.73
C ALA A 20 2.28 -2.36 -22.93
N LEU A 21 0.95 -2.16 -23.01
CA LEU A 21 0.35 -0.83 -23.15
C LEU A 21 0.70 0.07 -21.96
N VAL A 22 0.56 -0.43 -20.73
CA VAL A 22 0.90 0.34 -19.52
C VAL A 22 2.41 0.64 -19.49
N ALA A 23 3.27 -0.28 -19.90
CA ALA A 23 4.71 -0.05 -19.94
C ALA A 23 5.08 1.05 -20.95
N GLU A 24 4.43 1.05 -22.11
CA GLU A 24 4.57 2.07 -23.14
C GLU A 24 4.11 3.46 -22.65
N GLU A 25 2.92 3.54 -22.04
CA GLU A 25 2.40 4.78 -21.44
C GLU A 25 3.35 5.37 -20.38
N GLN A 26 4.01 4.51 -19.61
CA GLN A 26 4.97 4.91 -18.57
C GLN A 26 6.40 5.09 -19.10
N GLY A 27 6.66 4.80 -20.38
CA GLY A 27 7.98 4.94 -21.00
C GLY A 27 9.04 3.96 -20.46
N ILE A 28 8.63 2.77 -19.98
CA ILE A 28 9.53 1.75 -19.40
C ILE A 28 9.38 0.40 -20.11
N SER A 29 10.35 -0.50 -19.91
CA SER A 29 10.25 -1.84 -20.48
C SER A 29 9.22 -2.71 -19.75
N ILE A 30 8.61 -3.66 -20.48
CA ILE A 30 7.67 -4.65 -19.94
C ILE A 30 8.28 -5.40 -18.74
N ASN A 31 9.55 -5.78 -18.82
CA ASN A 31 10.21 -6.53 -17.76
C ASN A 31 10.42 -5.68 -16.50
N GLN A 32 10.75 -4.39 -16.65
CA GLN A 32 10.87 -3.46 -15.52
C GLN A 32 9.51 -3.23 -14.85
N LEU A 33 8.46 -3.02 -15.65
CA LEU A 33 7.11 -2.85 -15.12
C LEU A 33 6.66 -4.12 -14.38
N ALA A 34 6.88 -5.30 -14.98
CA ALA A 34 6.55 -6.58 -14.35
C ALA A 34 7.28 -6.76 -13.02
N MET A 35 8.58 -6.46 -12.96
CA MET A 35 9.34 -6.52 -11.73
C MET A 35 8.77 -5.57 -10.66
N TYR A 36 8.51 -4.32 -11.02
CA TYR A 36 7.92 -3.34 -10.11
C TYR A 36 6.58 -3.82 -9.55
N MET A 37 5.69 -4.31 -10.41
CA MET A 37 4.39 -4.85 -10.02
C MET A 37 4.54 -6.04 -9.05
N PHE A 38 5.46 -6.97 -9.33
CA PHE A 38 5.72 -8.10 -8.43
C PHE A 38 6.25 -7.65 -7.07
N THR A 39 7.23 -6.75 -7.04
CA THR A 39 7.77 -6.23 -5.78
C THR A 39 6.70 -5.50 -4.98
N LYS A 40 5.91 -4.65 -5.64
CA LYS A 40 4.84 -3.90 -4.99
C LYS A 40 3.79 -4.82 -4.39
N GLU A 41 3.36 -5.84 -5.14
CA GLU A 41 2.32 -6.75 -4.67
C GLU A 41 2.80 -7.65 -3.52
N ILE A 42 4.05 -8.13 -3.56
CA ILE A 42 4.65 -8.83 -2.42
C ILE A 42 4.67 -7.92 -1.19
N GLY A 43 5.12 -6.67 -1.34
CA GLY A 43 5.11 -5.71 -0.23
C GLY A 43 3.72 -5.43 0.33
N ASN A 44 2.70 -5.35 -0.53
CA ASN A 44 1.30 -5.19 -0.11
C ASN A 44 0.81 -6.39 0.69
N LEU A 45 1.11 -7.62 0.24
CA LEU A 45 0.73 -8.85 0.94
C LEU A 45 1.42 -8.95 2.30
N GLU A 46 2.70 -8.64 2.36
CA GLU A 46 3.47 -8.63 3.62
C GLU A 46 2.94 -7.57 4.59
N ALA A 47 2.68 -6.35 4.11
CA ALA A 47 2.13 -5.28 4.92
C ALA A 47 0.71 -5.62 5.43
N GLY A 48 -0.16 -6.15 4.56
CA GLY A 48 -1.49 -6.60 4.94
C GLY A 48 -1.42 -7.69 6.02
N GLN A 49 -0.53 -8.66 5.86
CA GLN A 49 -0.33 -9.71 6.85
C GLN A 49 0.22 -9.19 8.18
N GLN A 50 1.14 -8.21 8.14
CA GLN A 50 1.66 -7.57 9.35
C GLN A 50 0.58 -6.78 10.09
N ILE A 51 -0.22 -6.00 9.37
CA ILE A 51 -1.36 -5.25 9.91
C ILE A 51 -2.36 -6.22 10.52
N ASP A 52 -2.77 -7.25 9.79
CA ASP A 52 -3.71 -8.26 10.28
C ASP A 52 -3.17 -8.96 11.53
N ASN A 53 -1.89 -9.33 11.55
CA ASN A 53 -1.28 -9.95 12.73
C ASN A 53 -1.18 -9.00 13.92
N TYR A 54 -0.90 -7.71 13.69
CA TYR A 54 -0.86 -6.72 14.75
C TYR A 54 -2.26 -6.50 15.36
N TRP A 55 -3.30 -6.40 14.52
CA TRP A 55 -4.66 -6.13 14.98
C TRP A 55 -5.44 -7.37 15.45
N LYS A 56 -4.95 -8.59 15.21
CA LYS A 56 -5.60 -9.84 15.64
C LYS A 56 -5.89 -9.90 17.14
N ASP A 57 -5.04 -9.29 17.95
CA ASP A 57 -5.14 -9.32 19.41
C ASP A 57 -5.97 -8.14 19.98
N PHE A 58 -6.43 -7.22 19.13
CA PHE A 58 -7.21 -6.06 19.54
C PHE A 58 -8.67 -6.21 19.08
N SER A 59 -9.60 -6.05 20.01
CA SER A 59 -11.02 -5.93 19.65
C SER A 59 -11.29 -4.54 19.07
N LYS A 60 -12.33 -4.44 18.23
CA LYS A 60 -12.76 -3.16 17.66
C LYS A 60 -13.04 -2.13 18.76
N GLU A 61 -13.70 -2.57 19.84
CA GLU A 61 -14.03 -1.73 20.99
C GLU A 61 -12.77 -1.19 21.69
N GLN A 62 -11.72 -2.01 21.78
CA GLN A 62 -10.45 -1.61 22.39
C GLN A 62 -9.71 -0.58 21.53
N ILE A 63 -9.69 -0.76 20.21
CA ILE A 63 -9.09 0.22 19.29
C ILE A 63 -9.76 1.59 19.41
N PHE A 64 -11.09 1.64 19.47
CA PHE A 64 -11.81 2.91 19.63
C PHE A 64 -11.60 3.52 21.01
N SER A 65 -11.60 2.70 22.07
CA SER A 65 -11.33 3.17 23.42
C SER A 65 -9.93 3.77 23.56
N ASP A 66 -8.91 3.10 23.00
CA ASP A 66 -7.53 3.58 23.03
C ASP A 66 -7.36 4.86 22.21
N PHE A 67 -8.05 4.97 21.07
CA PHE A 67 -8.10 6.19 20.26
C PHE A 67 -8.70 7.37 21.04
N ASP A 68 -9.86 7.16 21.67
CA ASP A 68 -10.52 8.20 22.47
C ASP A 68 -9.66 8.60 23.68
N GLU A 69 -8.97 7.64 24.31
CA GLU A 69 -8.05 7.92 25.41
C GLU A 69 -6.89 8.82 24.95
N VAL A 70 -6.27 8.51 23.82
CA VAL A 70 -5.17 9.33 23.27
C VAL A 70 -5.68 10.71 22.86
N MET A 71 -6.81 10.78 22.16
CA MET A 71 -7.39 12.05 21.71
C MET A 71 -7.85 12.93 22.88
N SER A 72 -8.29 12.35 23.99
CA SER A 72 -8.66 13.09 25.20
C SER A 72 -7.49 13.86 25.84
N LYS A 73 -6.25 13.46 25.55
CA LYS A 73 -5.02 14.11 26.05
C LYS A 73 -4.61 15.29 25.18
N VAL A 74 -5.20 15.43 23.99
CA VAL A 74 -4.95 16.58 23.12
C VAL A 74 -5.69 17.78 23.69
N LYS A 75 -4.96 18.85 23.98
CA LYS A 75 -5.57 20.10 24.46
C LYS A 75 -6.37 20.74 23.34
N ASP A 76 -7.56 21.22 23.69
CA ASP A 76 -8.31 22.08 22.79
C ASP A 76 -7.49 23.32 22.46
N ARG A 77 -7.39 23.59 21.15
CA ARG A 77 -6.76 24.77 20.59
C ARG A 77 -7.82 25.54 19.83
N GLU A 78 -7.74 26.87 19.89
CA GLU A 78 -8.55 27.67 18.98
C GLU A 78 -8.15 27.33 17.55
N VAL A 79 -9.10 26.77 16.81
CA VAL A 79 -8.96 26.51 15.39
C VAL A 79 -8.88 27.87 14.70
N PRO A 80 -7.86 28.14 13.86
CA PRO A 80 -7.77 29.38 13.12
C PRO A 80 -8.98 29.57 12.18
N ASP A 81 -9.39 30.81 11.93
CA ASP A 81 -10.60 31.10 11.15
C ASP A 81 -10.57 30.51 9.73
N TRP A 82 -9.39 30.35 9.13
CA TRP A 82 -9.22 29.73 7.80
C TRP A 82 -9.46 28.21 7.78
N ASP A 83 -9.45 27.56 8.95
CA ASP A 83 -9.68 26.12 9.14
C ASP A 83 -11.08 25.84 9.72
N LYS A 84 -11.83 26.89 10.12
CA LYS A 84 -13.22 26.78 10.59
C LYS A 84 -14.22 26.52 9.44
N THR A 85 -13.89 26.95 8.23
CA THR A 85 -14.69 26.71 7.03
C THR A 85 -14.15 25.48 6.31
N GLY A 86 -14.46 24.30 6.84
CA GLY A 86 -14.44 23.09 6.02
C GLY A 86 -15.41 23.26 4.85
N PHE A 87 -15.02 22.78 3.67
CA PHE A 87 -15.88 22.66 2.48
C PHE A 87 -17.20 21.96 2.78
#